data_AF-A0A7V8C0B8-F1
#
_entry.id   AF-A0A7V8C0B8-F1
#
_cell.length_a   1.000
_cell.length_b   1.000
_cell.length_c   1.000
_cell.angle_alpha   90.00
_cell.angle_beta   90.00
_cell.angle_gamma   90.00
#
_symmetry.space_group_name_H-M   'P 1'
#
loop_
_entity.id
_entity.type
_entity.pdbx_description
1 polymer ?
#
loop_
_entity_poly.entity_id
_entity_poly.type
_entity_poly.pdbx_seq_one_letter_code
_entity_poly.pdbx_strand_id
1 'polypeptide(L)'
;MKCIVCHRQAKGYGWFNTRRKRGDPQRYSDQWVFCSRRCQESFSKLMNKTEGQMIDPSDMEIAAMRACLAPLGEYVGEIGMQRPLADYSRDEVLMLIDVVVTAYQDCMVAEHERMAAKERAFFEERLARQGLATGKGVPF
;
A
#
# COMPACT_ATOMS: atom_id res chain seq x y z
N MET A 1 15.47 4.26 19.65
CA MET A 1 15.09 3.43 18.49
C MET A 1 13.64 2.99 18.63
N LYS A 2 12.80 3.22 17.62
CA LYS A 2 11.36 2.87 17.63
C LYS A 2 11.12 1.60 16.82
N CYS A 3 10.12 0.81 17.18
CA CYS A 3 9.74 -0.37 16.43
C CYS A 3 9.27 -0.01 15.03
N ILE A 4 9.78 -0.69 14.00
CA ILE A 4 9.39 -0.41 12.61
C ILE A 4 7.93 -0.79 12.29
N VAL A 5 7.35 -1.73 13.04
CA VAL A 5 5.96 -2.20 12.83
C VAL A 5 4.96 -1.40 13.67
N CYS A 6 5.28 -1.17 14.95
CA CYS A 6 4.34 -0.69 15.96
C CYS A 6 4.65 0.75 16.43
N HIS A 7 5.77 1.35 16.01
CA HIS A 7 6.33 2.64 16.43
C HIS A 7 6.55 2.86 17.95
N ARG A 8 6.25 1.88 18.82
CA ARG A 8 6.60 1.92 20.26
C ARG A 8 8.11 1.77 20.49
N GLN A 9 8.57 2.09 21.70
CA GLN A 9 9.97 1.88 22.10
C GLN A 9 10.41 0.43 21.82
N ALA A 10 11.51 0.28 21.09
CA ALA A 10 12.07 -1.04 20.79
C ALA A 10 12.66 -1.67 22.07
N LYS A 11 12.54 -3.00 22.18
CA LYS A 11 12.97 -3.77 23.36
C LYS A 11 14.11 -4.75 23.05
N GLY A 12 14.95 -4.42 22.06
CA GLY A 12 16.11 -5.24 21.69
C GLY A 12 15.84 -6.41 20.74
N TYR A 13 14.63 -6.52 20.20
CA TYR A 13 14.35 -7.46 19.10
C TYR A 13 14.84 -6.87 17.78
N GLY A 14 15.54 -7.67 16.96
CA GLY A 14 16.04 -7.25 15.65
C GLY A 14 15.80 -8.31 14.58
N TRP A 15 15.97 -7.94 13.32
CA TRP A 15 15.90 -8.88 12.18
C TRP A 15 17.27 -9.00 11.53
N PHE A 16 17.65 -10.22 11.16
CA PHE A 16 18.88 -10.48 10.43
C PHE A 16 18.58 -11.28 9.16
N ASN A 17 19.28 -10.96 8.08
CA ASN A 17 19.11 -11.68 6.83
C ASN A 17 19.88 -13.01 6.90
N THR A 18 19.17 -14.14 6.91
CA THR A 18 19.77 -15.48 6.98
C THR A 18 20.58 -15.84 5.74
N ARG A 19 20.31 -15.19 4.58
CA ARG A 19 21.01 -15.44 3.31
C ARG A 19 22.35 -14.73 3.22
N ARG A 20 22.59 -13.71 4.03
CA ARG A 20 23.85 -12.95 4.05
C ARG A 20 24.87 -13.67 4.94
N LYS A 21 26.14 -13.70 4.53
CA LYS A 21 27.22 -14.33 5.33
C LYS A 21 27.42 -13.57 6.65
N ARG A 22 27.90 -14.26 7.69
CA ARG A 22 28.03 -13.69 9.05
C ARG A 22 28.89 -12.42 9.12
N GLY A 23 29.84 -12.25 8.20
CA GLY A 23 30.70 -11.07 8.11
C GLY A 23 30.21 -9.95 7.18
N ASP A 24 29.03 -10.09 6.57
CA ASP A 24 28.46 -9.02 5.74
C ASP A 24 27.85 -7.93 6.63
N PRO A 25 28.30 -6.66 6.55
CA PRO A 25 27.73 -5.57 7.34
C PRO A 25 26.22 -5.39 7.13
N GLN A 26 25.70 -5.72 5.95
CA GLN A 26 24.27 -5.59 5.62
C GLN A 26 23.42 -6.73 6.20
N ARG A 27 24.05 -7.73 6.86
CA ARG A 27 23.34 -8.84 7.50
C ARG A 27 22.48 -8.37 8.67
N TYR A 28 22.97 -7.38 9.42
CA TYR A 28 22.29 -6.78 10.56
C TYR A 28 21.96 -5.34 10.20
N SER A 29 20.68 -5.04 10.04
CA SER A 29 20.23 -3.66 9.86
C SER A 29 19.84 -3.09 11.22
N ASP A 30 20.57 -2.08 11.67
CA ASP A 30 20.25 -1.37 12.92
C ASP A 30 18.89 -0.66 12.85
N GLN A 31 18.32 -0.51 11.65
CA GLN A 31 17.01 0.11 11.42
C GLN A 31 15.85 -0.83 11.75
N TRP A 32 16.05 -2.16 11.68
CA TRP A 32 14.97 -3.15 11.83
C TRP A 32 14.89 -3.67 13.26
N VAL A 33 14.38 -2.81 14.15
CA VAL A 33 14.17 -3.13 15.56
C VAL A 33 12.69 -3.26 15.92
N PHE A 34 12.36 -4.05 16.95
CA PHE A 34 10.97 -4.36 17.33
C PHE A 34 10.67 -4.21 18.82
N CYS A 35 9.39 -3.92 19.12
CA CYS A 35 8.86 -3.75 20.47
C CYS A 35 8.51 -5.09 21.15
N SER A 36 8.31 -6.17 20.37
CA SER A 36 7.96 -7.50 20.86
C SER A 36 8.24 -8.58 19.81
N ARG A 37 8.26 -9.86 20.24
CA ARG A 37 8.33 -11.03 19.35
C ARG A 37 7.20 -11.08 18.33
N ARG A 38 5.98 -10.61 18.69
CA ARG A 38 4.85 -10.54 17.75
C ARG A 38 5.15 -9.63 16.55
N CYS A 39 5.68 -8.44 16.81
CA CYS A 39 6.05 -7.49 15.76
C CYS A 39 7.22 -8.01 14.91
N GLN A 40 8.20 -8.65 15.54
CA GLN A 40 9.30 -9.31 14.84
C GLN A 40 8.80 -10.43 13.92
N GLU A 41 7.90 -11.30 14.39
CA GLU A 41 7.34 -12.40 13.59
C GLU A 41 6.49 -11.91 12.42
N SER A 42 5.67 -10.88 12.61
CA SER A 42 4.91 -10.24 11.53
C SER A 42 5.83 -9.73 10.42
N PHE A 43 6.90 -9.02 10.81
CA PHE A 43 7.89 -8.50 9.86
C PHE A 43 8.71 -9.62 9.19
N SER A 44 9.12 -10.65 9.94
CA SER A 44 9.83 -11.81 9.37
C SER A 44 8.98 -12.57 8.36
N LYS A 45 7.67 -12.73 8.60
CA LYS A 45 6.74 -13.34 7.64
C LYS A 45 6.63 -12.52 6.36
N LEU A 46 6.55 -11.20 6.49
CA LEU A 46 6.57 -10.28 5.34
C LEU A 46 7.87 -10.44 4.55
N MET A 47 9.03 -10.34 5.21
CA MET A 47 10.34 -10.41 4.55
C MET A 47 10.64 -11.79 3.94
N ASN A 48 10.15 -12.88 4.53
CA ASN A 48 10.30 -14.23 3.96
C ASN A 48 9.41 -14.45 2.73
N LYS A 49 8.26 -13.77 2.65
CA LYS A 49 7.37 -13.84 1.48
C LYS A 49 7.83 -12.93 0.35
N THR A 50 8.27 -11.73 0.71
CA THR A 50 8.36 -10.59 -0.20
C THR A 50 9.80 -10.15 -0.46
N GLU A 51 10.79 -10.81 0.16
CA GLU A 51 12.25 -10.58 -0.02
C GLU A 51 12.74 -9.13 0.18
N GLY A 52 11.90 -8.24 0.72
CA GLY A 52 12.18 -6.80 0.77
C GLY A 52 12.03 -6.08 -0.58
N GLN A 53 11.43 -6.72 -1.59
CA GLN A 53 11.02 -6.09 -2.84
C GLN A 53 9.50 -5.92 -2.84
N MET A 54 9.00 -4.76 -3.23
CA MET A 54 7.56 -4.47 -3.33
C MET A 54 6.95 -5.30 -4.49
N ILE A 55 6.65 -6.57 -4.24
CA ILE A 55 5.97 -7.48 -5.17
C ILE A 55 4.89 -8.21 -4.37
N ASP A 56 3.83 -7.48 -4.05
CA ASP A 56 2.47 -7.99 -3.83
C ASP A 56 1.57 -6.73 -3.81
N PRO A 57 1.40 -6.06 -4.96
CA PRO A 57 0.48 -4.93 -5.04
C PRO A 57 -0.90 -5.43 -4.59
N SER A 58 -1.51 -4.69 -3.67
CA SER A 58 -2.88 -4.95 -3.24
C SER A 58 -3.82 -4.94 -4.45
N ASP A 59 -4.96 -5.61 -4.35
CA ASP A 59 -5.95 -5.65 -5.43
C ASP A 59 -6.34 -4.23 -5.91
N MET A 60 -6.33 -3.27 -4.99
CA MET A 60 -6.54 -1.84 -5.27
C MET A 60 -5.39 -1.24 -6.08
N GLU A 61 -4.13 -1.51 -5.72
CA GLU A 61 -2.97 -1.04 -6.49
C GLU A 61 -2.93 -1.69 -7.88
N ILE A 62 -3.30 -2.97 -8.02
CA ILE A 62 -3.44 -3.64 -9.33
C ILE A 62 -4.53 -2.97 -10.17
N ALA A 63 -5.69 -2.65 -9.57
CA ALA A 63 -6.77 -1.96 -10.26
C ALA A 63 -6.32 -0.55 -10.73
N ALA A 64 -5.61 0.19 -9.87
CA ALA A 64 -5.05 1.49 -10.22
C ALA A 64 -4.02 1.40 -11.35
N MET A 65 -3.12 0.41 -11.32
CA MET A 65 -2.18 0.17 -12.43
C MET A 65 -2.89 -0.12 -13.76
N ARG A 66 -3.99 -0.88 -13.73
CA ARG A 66 -4.80 -1.16 -14.93
C ARG A 66 -5.53 0.08 -15.42
N ALA A 67 -6.02 0.93 -14.52
CA ALA A 67 -6.67 2.19 -14.87
C ALA A 67 -5.73 3.16 -15.59
N CYS A 68 -4.43 3.11 -15.31
CA CYS A 68 -3.41 3.94 -15.97
C CYS A 68 -3.22 3.62 -17.46
N LEU A 69 -3.62 2.43 -17.93
CA LEU A 69 -3.34 2.01 -19.31
C LEU A 69 -4.07 2.85 -20.37
N ALA A 70 -5.29 3.31 -20.06
CA ALA A 70 -6.07 4.16 -20.96
C ALA A 70 -5.43 5.55 -21.18
N PRO A 71 -5.18 6.37 -20.14
CA PRO A 71 -4.58 7.68 -20.32
C PRO A 71 -3.13 7.61 -20.83
N LEU A 72 -2.40 6.55 -20.47
CA LEU A 72 -1.09 6.25 -21.08
C LEU A 72 -1.21 6.08 -22.60
N GLY A 73 -2.18 5.27 -23.06
CA GLY A 73 -2.40 4.99 -24.47
C GLY A 73 -2.85 6.22 -25.26
N GLU A 74 -3.69 7.07 -24.66
CA GLU A 74 -4.12 8.35 -25.25
C GLU A 74 -2.91 9.26 -25.51
N TYR A 75 -2.07 9.46 -24.49
CA TYR A 75 -0.91 10.32 -24.65
C TYR A 75 0.13 9.79 -25.64
N VAL A 76 0.45 8.48 -25.58
CA VAL A 76 1.37 7.87 -26.56
C VAL A 76 0.78 7.91 -27.98
N GLY A 77 -0.56 7.86 -28.09
CA GLY A 77 -1.28 8.09 -29.35
C GLY A 77 -1.07 9.48 -29.93
N GLU A 78 -1.09 10.52 -29.10
CA GLU A 78 -0.87 11.92 -29.51
C GLU A 78 0.58 12.17 -29.97
N ILE A 79 1.55 11.58 -29.29
CA ILE A 79 2.98 11.73 -29.62
C ILE A 79 3.40 10.93 -30.87
N GLY A 80 2.64 9.89 -31.19
CA GLY A 80 2.90 8.99 -32.30
C GLY A 80 3.52 7.68 -31.82
N MET A 81 2.73 6.62 -31.85
CA MET A 81 3.09 5.27 -31.40
C MET A 81 4.33 4.67 -32.08
N GLN A 82 4.74 5.23 -33.23
CA GLN A 82 5.82 4.66 -34.04
C GLN A 82 7.19 5.22 -33.66
N ARG A 83 7.23 6.24 -32.79
CA ARG A 83 8.47 6.75 -32.21
C ARG A 83 8.91 5.83 -31.08
N PRO A 84 10.14 5.29 -31.11
CA PRO A 84 10.66 4.54 -29.97
C PRO A 84 10.84 5.48 -28.77
N LEU A 85 10.71 4.95 -27.55
CA LEU A 85 10.90 5.71 -26.31
C LEU A 85 12.27 6.39 -26.21
N ALA A 86 13.28 5.88 -26.90
CA ALA A 86 14.62 6.48 -26.94
C ALA A 86 14.65 7.86 -27.63
N ASP A 87 13.68 8.12 -28.51
CA ASP A 87 13.58 9.38 -29.28
C ASP A 87 12.66 10.40 -28.59
N TYR A 88 12.20 10.12 -27.37
CA TYR A 88 11.35 11.02 -26.61
C TYR A 88 12.24 12.08 -25.98
N SER A 89 11.84 13.33 -26.13
CA SER A 89 12.45 14.43 -25.40
C SER A 89 12.20 14.28 -23.90
N ARG A 90 13.04 14.95 -23.10
CA ARG A 90 12.90 14.95 -21.64
C ARG A 90 11.49 15.38 -21.20
N ASP A 91 10.92 16.39 -21.84
CA ASP A 91 9.62 16.94 -21.47
C ASP A 91 8.49 15.96 -21.81
N GLU A 92 8.59 15.24 -22.93
CA GLU A 92 7.63 14.18 -23.29
C GLU A 92 7.67 13.02 -22.28
N VAL A 93 8.85 12.61 -21.82
CA VAL A 93 8.98 11.56 -20.80
C VAL A 93 8.45 12.02 -19.44
N LEU A 94 8.75 13.26 -19.03
CA LEU A 94 8.25 13.81 -17.78
C LEU A 94 6.72 13.87 -17.78
N MET A 95 6.13 14.30 -18.89
CA MET A 95 4.69 14.34 -19.01
C MET A 95 4.09 12.93 -19.03
N LEU A 96 4.69 11.96 -19.73
CA LEU A 96 4.27 10.55 -19.70
C LEU A 96 4.16 10.03 -18.26
N ILE A 97 5.17 10.32 -17.43
CA ILE A 97 5.19 9.95 -16.02
C ILE A 97 4.07 10.66 -15.26
N ASP A 98 3.89 11.96 -15.49
CA ASP A 98 2.86 12.76 -14.85
C ASP A 98 1.44 12.24 -15.11
N VAL A 99 1.13 11.88 -16.36
CA VAL A 99 -0.15 11.28 -16.75
C VAL A 99 -0.40 9.95 -16.04
N VAL A 100 0.62 9.08 -15.98
CA VAL A 100 0.49 7.78 -15.31
C VAL A 100 0.31 7.95 -13.80
N VAL A 101 1.12 8.81 -13.17
CA VAL A 101 1.06 9.03 -11.72
C VAL A 101 -0.26 9.67 -11.32
N THR A 102 -0.74 10.65 -12.10
CA THR A 102 -2.03 11.31 -11.86
C THR A 102 -3.18 10.30 -11.95
N ALA A 103 -3.24 9.51 -13.04
CA ALA A 103 -4.27 8.50 -13.21
C ALA A 103 -4.26 7.44 -12.10
N TYR A 104 -3.07 7.04 -11.66
CA TYR A 104 -2.90 6.12 -10.54
C TYR A 104 -3.46 6.71 -9.24
N GLN A 105 -3.07 7.95 -8.91
CA GLN A 105 -3.50 8.64 -7.71
C GLN A 105 -5.02 8.87 -7.70
N ASP A 106 -5.60 9.27 -8.82
CA ASP A 106 -7.04 9.49 -8.95
C ASP A 106 -7.83 8.19 -8.70
N CYS A 107 -7.38 7.07 -9.30
CA CYS A 107 -8.00 5.77 -9.08
C CYS A 107 -7.90 5.33 -7.60
N MET A 108 -6.75 5.57 -6.98
CA MET A 108 -6.54 5.28 -5.57
C MET A 108 -7.48 6.12 -4.69
N VAL A 109 -7.58 7.44 -4.91
CA VAL A 109 -8.47 8.33 -4.15
C VAL A 109 -9.92 7.87 -4.29
N ALA A 110 -10.39 7.60 -5.49
CA ALA A 110 -11.76 7.15 -5.75
C ALA A 110 -12.09 5.84 -5.00
N GLU A 111 -11.16 4.88 -4.97
CA GLU A 111 -11.36 3.63 -4.23
C GLU A 111 -11.38 3.85 -2.71
N HIS A 112 -10.52 4.73 -2.18
CA HIS A 112 -10.55 5.08 -0.75
C HIS A 112 -11.86 5.77 -0.35
N GLU A 113 -12.37 6.68 -1.18
CA GLU A 113 -13.66 7.34 -0.95
C GLU A 113 -14.81 6.33 -0.96
N ARG A 114 -14.79 5.37 -1.88
CA ARG A 114 -15.78 4.29 -1.97
C ARG A 114 -15.73 3.38 -0.74
N MET A 115 -14.54 3.02 -0.26
CA MET A 115 -14.37 2.24 0.96
C MET A 115 -14.89 3.00 2.19
N ALA A 116 -14.55 4.28 2.33
CA ALA A 116 -15.01 5.13 3.42
C ALA A 116 -16.54 5.31 3.40
N ALA A 117 -17.15 5.44 2.22
CA ALA A 117 -18.61 5.51 2.08
C ALA A 117 -19.30 4.21 2.53
N LYS A 118 -18.75 3.05 2.14
CA LYS A 118 -19.26 1.74 2.60
C LYS A 118 -19.15 1.55 4.11
N GLU A 119 -18.01 1.96 4.67
CA GLU A 119 -17.77 1.87 6.10
C GLU A 119 -18.74 2.76 6.89
N ARG A 120 -18.96 4.00 6.44
CA ARG A 120 -19.98 4.91 7.00
C ARG A 120 -21.37 4.30 6.97
N ALA A 121 -21.80 3.79 5.80
CA ALA A 121 -23.11 3.17 5.64
C ALA A 121 -23.29 1.94 6.57
N PHE A 122 -22.25 1.10 6.69
CA PHE A 122 -22.27 -0.05 7.59
C PHE A 122 -22.41 0.38 9.06
N PHE A 123 -21.69 1.42 9.48
CA PHE A 123 -21.80 1.94 10.84
C PHE A 123 -23.18 2.54 11.12
N GLU A 124 -23.73 3.30 10.19
CA GLU A 124 -25.09 3.85 10.30
C GLU A 124 -26.14 2.76 10.42
N GLU A 125 -26.07 1.71 9.59
CA GLU A 125 -26.97 0.56 9.67
C GLU A 125 -26.86 -0.17 11.02
N ARG A 126 -25.63 -0.34 11.52
CA ARG A 126 -25.39 -0.99 12.82
C ARG A 126 -25.94 -0.16 13.98
N LEU A 127 -25.77 1.17 13.95
CA LEU A 127 -26.33 2.09 14.93
C LEU A 127 -27.86 2.06 14.92
N ALA A 128 -28.48 2.08 13.73
CA ALA A 128 -29.93 1.98 13.58
C ALA A 128 -30.49 0.69 14.20
N ARG A 129 -29.83 -0.46 13.93
CA ARG A 129 -30.21 -1.75 14.52
C ARG A 129 -30.07 -1.79 16.05
N GLN A 130 -29.05 -1.13 16.63
CA GLN A 130 -28.88 -1.04 18.09
C GLN A 130 -29.91 -0.10 18.76
N GLY A 131 -30.31 0.98 18.09
CA GLY A 131 -31.38 1.87 18.56
C GLY A 131 -32.76 1.19 18.58
N LEU A 132 -33.04 0.30 17.63
CA LEU A 132 -34.26 -0.52 17.61
C LEU A 132 -34.30 -1.56 18.74
N ALA A 133 -33.16 -2.10 19.15
CA ALA A 133 -33.08 -3.11 20.22
C ALA A 133 -33.28 -2.52 21.63
N THR A 134 -32.92 -1.24 21.83
CA THR A 134 -33.08 -0.55 23.14
C THR A 134 -34.50 -0.03 23.39
N GLY A 135 -35.35 0.05 22.35
CA GLY A 135 -36.75 0.50 22.47
C GLY A 135 -37.77 -0.58 22.86
N LYS A 136 -37.42 -1.86 22.86
CA LYS A 136 -38.28 -2.95 23.37
C LYS A 136 -38.09 -3.14 24.86
N GLY A 137 -38.52 -2.16 25.65
CA GLY A 137 -38.68 -2.31 27.09
C GLY A 137 -39.68 -3.44 27.39
N VAL A 138 -39.27 -4.39 28.22
CA VAL A 138 -40.12 -5.49 28.70
C VAL A 138 -41.28 -4.88 29.49
N PRO A 139 -42.56 -5.16 29.16
CA PRO A 139 -43.66 -4.72 29.99
C PRO A 139 -43.67 -5.57 31.27
N PHE A 140 -43.61 -4.90 32.42
CA PHE A 140 -43.91 -5.48 33.74
C PHE A 140 -45.43 -5.61 33.92
#